data_AF-A0A6P7GTN3-F1
#
_entry.id   AF-A0A6P7GTN3-F1
#
_cell.length_a   1.000
_cell.length_b   1.000
_cell.length_c   1.000
_cell.angle_alpha   90.00
_cell.angle_beta   90.00
_cell.angle_gamma   90.00
#
_symmetry.space_group_name_H-M   'P 1'
#
loop_
_entity.id
_entity.type
_entity.pdbx_description
1 polymer ?
#
loop_
_entity_poly.entity_id
_entity_poly.type
_entity_poly.pdbx_seq_one_letter_code
_entity_poly.pdbx_strand_id
1 'polypeptide(L)'
;MAMANTDLDVSSGSTTINMPVQVNPPEKFTFSQPNMWPQWRKRFQRFMSVSGQDQKPEKDKIDILMYIMGDEAEEIVLQFPKIPATYSEMLQSFENHFIPRRNVIFERFKFNSRIQQPGEAIEHFITSLHSLAEYCDYSTLKEELIRDRIVVGMSDTKTSERLQLQGTLTLKDCIIAAKQAEMQANQTRELRNENRYHPTQEVAKVGVQNRERGNVTGSFQKADNIRRKNFQGDTCMFCGQQSHSREVCPARRSQCNKCKKFGHWASVCLSGKGQRENKVSTVEIDNFMINSE
;
A
#
# COMPACT_ATOMS: atom_id res chain seq x y z
N MET A 1 -38.16 25.63 76.45
CA MET A 1 -37.12 26.04 75.50
C MET A 1 -36.09 24.92 75.48
N ALA A 2 -36.21 23.94 74.57
CA ALA A 2 -35.71 23.97 73.19
C ALA A 2 -34.17 24.19 73.19
N MET A 3 -33.29 23.34 72.65
CA MET A 3 -33.39 22.39 71.54
C MET A 3 -32.41 21.23 71.76
N ALA A 4 -32.81 19.99 71.46
CA ALA A 4 -31.91 18.86 71.29
C ALA A 4 -31.92 18.50 69.81
N ASN A 5 -30.81 18.76 69.11
CA ASN A 5 -30.62 18.33 67.73
C ASN A 5 -30.10 16.89 67.72
N THR A 6 -30.83 16.05 66.99
CA THR A 6 -30.48 14.71 66.57
C THR A 6 -29.54 14.76 65.39
N ASP A 7 -28.31 14.24 65.54
CA ASP A 7 -27.46 13.90 64.40
C ASP A 7 -27.42 12.37 64.25
N LEU A 8 -28.07 11.91 63.18
CA LEU A 8 -28.03 10.56 62.64
C LEU A 8 -26.72 10.40 61.86
N ASP A 9 -25.75 9.66 62.41
CA ASP A 9 -24.60 9.22 61.63
C ASP A 9 -24.92 7.88 60.94
N VAL A 10 -25.37 7.97 59.69
CA VAL A 10 -25.57 6.82 58.80
C VAL A 10 -24.24 6.55 58.11
N SER A 11 -23.40 5.74 58.77
CA SER A 11 -22.21 5.17 58.15
C SER A 11 -22.64 4.16 57.07
N SER A 12 -22.67 4.65 55.83
CA SER A 12 -22.90 3.86 54.63
C SER A 12 -21.62 3.09 54.27
N GLY A 13 -21.41 1.95 54.92
CA GLY A 13 -20.38 0.99 54.56
C GLY A 13 -20.68 0.37 53.19
N SER A 14 -20.21 1.02 52.13
CA SER A 14 -20.28 0.48 50.77
C SER A 14 -19.33 -0.71 50.68
N THR A 15 -19.84 -1.92 50.94
CA THR A 15 -19.11 -3.16 50.71
C THR A 15 -19.02 -3.34 49.20
N THR A 16 -17.88 -2.95 48.62
CA THR A 16 -17.55 -3.30 47.25
C THR A 16 -17.41 -4.82 47.19
N ILE A 17 -18.46 -5.48 46.69
CA ILE A 17 -18.40 -6.90 46.34
C ILE A 17 -17.44 -6.99 45.15
N ASN A 18 -16.16 -7.27 45.45
CA ASN A 18 -15.16 -7.59 44.45
C ASN A 18 -15.46 -8.98 43.91
N MET A 19 -16.42 -9.09 42.99
CA MET A 19 -16.67 -10.34 42.29
C MET A 19 -15.43 -10.65 41.43
N PRO A 20 -14.73 -11.77 41.67
CA PRO A 20 -13.57 -12.12 40.88
C PRO A 20 -14.03 -12.32 39.43
N VAL A 21 -13.41 -11.58 38.51
CA VAL A 21 -13.65 -11.74 37.08
C VAL A 21 -13.32 -13.19 36.71
N GLN A 22 -14.34 -13.96 36.34
CA GLN A 22 -14.17 -15.33 35.85
C GLN A 22 -13.58 -15.27 34.44
N VAL A 23 -12.25 -15.35 34.35
CA VAL A 23 -11.52 -15.40 33.09
C VAL A 23 -11.23 -16.85 32.75
N ASN A 24 -11.65 -17.28 31.56
CA ASN A 24 -11.31 -18.62 31.08
C ASN A 24 -9.81 -18.73 30.81
N PRO A 25 -9.17 -19.87 31.14
CA PRO A 25 -7.77 -20.11 30.79
C PRO A 25 -7.59 -20.05 29.26
N PRO A 26 -6.38 -19.74 28.77
CA PRO A 26 -6.09 -19.87 27.35
C PRO A 26 -6.25 -21.33 26.91
N GLU A 27 -6.50 -21.53 25.61
CA GLU A 27 -6.44 -22.86 25.01
C GLU A 27 -5.04 -23.47 25.21
N LYS A 28 -4.97 -24.81 25.19
CA LYS A 28 -3.70 -25.54 25.30
C LYS A 28 -2.71 -25.04 24.25
N PHE A 29 -1.43 -25.03 24.61
CA PHE A 29 -0.39 -24.63 23.67
C PHE A 29 -0.23 -25.69 22.58
N THR A 30 -0.13 -25.27 21.32
CA THR A 30 0.09 -26.18 20.19
C THR A 30 1.58 -26.35 19.94
N PHE A 31 2.19 -27.41 20.49
CA PHE A 31 3.64 -27.67 20.41
C PHE A 31 4.17 -27.86 18.98
N SER A 32 3.33 -28.27 18.03
CA SER A 32 3.67 -28.34 16.60
C SER A 32 3.81 -26.96 15.93
N GLN A 33 3.45 -25.87 16.63
CA GLN A 33 3.55 -24.48 16.16
C GLN A 33 4.36 -23.63 17.15
N PRO A 34 5.68 -23.89 17.32
CA PRO A 34 6.51 -23.20 18.32
C PRO A 34 6.56 -21.68 18.13
N ASN A 35 6.36 -21.19 16.89
CA ASN A 35 6.27 -19.76 16.57
C ASN A 35 5.09 -19.04 17.25
N MET A 36 4.08 -19.76 17.73
CA MET A 36 2.95 -19.19 18.47
C MET A 36 3.26 -18.93 19.94
N TRP A 37 4.39 -19.43 20.45
CA TRP A 37 4.79 -19.29 21.85
C TRP A 37 4.72 -17.85 22.38
N PRO A 38 5.25 -16.81 21.67
CA PRO A 38 5.22 -15.44 22.20
C PRO A 38 3.79 -14.89 22.40
N GLN A 39 2.86 -15.26 21.52
CA GLN A 39 1.47 -14.82 21.62
C GLN A 39 0.73 -15.59 22.72
N TRP A 40 0.92 -16.90 22.77
CA TRP A 40 0.33 -17.77 23.77
C TRP A 40 0.81 -17.39 25.18
N ARG A 41 2.12 -17.22 25.37
CA ARG A 41 2.74 -16.77 26.63
C ARG A 41 2.16 -15.44 27.11
N LYS A 42 2.02 -14.45 26.22
CA LYS A 42 1.40 -13.16 26.55
C LYS A 42 -0.06 -13.35 27.01
N ARG A 43 -0.83 -14.21 26.36
CA ARG A 43 -2.22 -14.51 26.75
C ARG A 43 -2.28 -15.20 28.10
N PHE A 44 -1.42 -16.17 28.35
CA PHE A 44 -1.30 -16.87 29.63
C PHE A 44 -0.90 -15.92 30.78
N GLN A 45 0.08 -15.05 30.57
CA GLN A 45 0.48 -14.07 31.60
C GLN A 45 -0.65 -13.09 31.95
N ARG A 46 -1.46 -12.67 30.97
CA ARG A 46 -2.67 -11.87 31.23
C ARG A 46 -3.70 -12.66 32.04
N PHE A 47 -3.92 -13.93 31.72
CA PHE A 47 -4.78 -14.81 32.51
C PHE A 47 -4.29 -14.89 33.97
N MET A 48 -3.00 -15.16 34.19
CA MET A 48 -2.42 -15.23 35.54
C MET A 48 -2.65 -13.94 36.35
N SER A 49 -2.47 -12.78 35.71
CA SER A 49 -2.65 -11.47 36.35
C SER A 49 -4.13 -11.17 36.67
N VAL A 50 -5.04 -11.34 35.70
CA VAL A 50 -6.46 -10.97 35.90
C VAL A 50 -7.19 -11.95 36.83
N SER A 51 -6.79 -13.23 36.85
CA SER A 51 -7.37 -14.24 37.75
C SER A 51 -6.67 -14.33 39.12
N GLY A 52 -5.70 -13.45 39.40
CA GLY A 52 -4.97 -13.38 40.68
C GLY A 52 -4.06 -14.58 40.97
N GLN A 53 -3.77 -15.41 39.97
CA GLN A 53 -2.91 -16.59 40.13
C GLN A 53 -1.42 -16.21 40.20
N ASP A 54 -1.07 -14.99 39.78
CA ASP A 54 0.27 -14.43 39.87
C ASP A 54 0.78 -14.25 41.31
N GLN A 55 -0.13 -14.18 42.28
CA GLN A 55 0.16 -14.05 43.71
C GLN A 55 0.39 -15.39 44.43
N LYS A 56 0.13 -16.52 43.75
CA LYS A 56 0.31 -17.85 44.35
C LYS A 56 1.79 -18.20 44.58
N PRO A 57 2.10 -19.25 45.36
CA PRO A 57 3.45 -19.78 45.46
C PRO A 57 4.02 -20.17 44.09
N GLU A 58 5.34 -20.12 43.93
CA GLU A 58 6.04 -20.46 42.68
C GLU A 58 5.67 -21.85 42.15
N LYS A 59 5.55 -22.83 43.05
CA LYS A 59 5.12 -24.19 42.71
C LYS A 59 3.74 -24.19 42.04
N ASP A 60 2.75 -23.52 42.62
CA ASP A 60 1.41 -23.47 42.06
C ASP A 60 1.38 -22.80 40.70
N LYS A 61 2.19 -21.76 40.48
CA LYS A 61 2.29 -21.09 39.17
C LYS A 61 2.84 -22.04 38.11
N ILE A 62 3.87 -22.83 38.46
CA ILE A 62 4.43 -23.85 37.58
C ILE A 62 3.37 -24.94 37.31
N ASP A 63 2.71 -25.45 38.34
CA ASP A 63 1.70 -26.50 38.20
C ASP A 63 0.51 -26.02 37.32
N ILE A 64 0.08 -24.75 37.45
CA ILE A 64 -0.94 -24.14 36.57
C ILE A 64 -0.45 -24.05 35.11
N LEU A 65 0.80 -23.63 34.90
CA LEU A 65 1.41 -23.56 33.57
C LEU A 65 1.42 -24.94 32.90
N MET A 66 1.94 -25.95 33.60
CA MET A 66 2.05 -27.32 33.10
C MET A 66 0.66 -27.90 32.78
N TYR A 67 -0.30 -27.72 33.69
CA TYR A 67 -1.67 -28.21 33.49
C TYR A 67 -2.35 -27.61 32.25
N ILE A 68 -2.21 -26.30 32.03
CA ILE A 68 -2.82 -25.62 30.88
C ILE A 68 -2.09 -25.96 29.58
N MET A 69 -0.76 -26.11 29.61
CA MET A 69 0.01 -26.53 28.45
C MET A 69 -0.30 -27.98 28.03
N GLY A 70 -0.57 -28.86 28.99
CA GLY A 70 -0.91 -30.27 28.77
C GLY A 70 0.30 -31.19 28.80
N ASP A 71 0.06 -32.48 28.59
CA ASP A 71 1.02 -33.58 28.85
C ASP A 71 2.33 -33.44 28.06
N GLU A 72 2.29 -32.88 26.84
CA GLU A 72 3.47 -32.62 26.01
C GLU A 72 4.45 -31.63 26.67
N ALA A 73 3.99 -30.80 27.61
CA ALA A 73 4.86 -29.93 28.40
C ALA A 73 5.79 -30.74 29.31
N GLU A 74 5.28 -31.81 29.92
CA GLU A 74 6.04 -32.67 30.83
C GLU A 74 7.20 -33.35 30.09
N GLU A 75 6.93 -33.84 28.87
CA GLU A 75 7.95 -34.46 28.02
C GLU A 75 9.09 -33.50 27.65
N ILE A 76 8.78 -32.21 27.48
CA ILE A 76 9.75 -31.17 27.16
C ILE A 76 10.59 -30.79 28.38
N VAL A 77 9.97 -30.69 29.56
CA VAL A 77 10.69 -30.37 30.80
C VAL A 77 11.75 -31.43 31.12
N LEU A 78 11.49 -32.71 30.80
CA LEU A 78 12.47 -33.80 30.93
C LEU A 78 13.71 -33.61 30.04
N GLN A 79 13.62 -32.83 28.98
CA GLN A 79 14.74 -32.52 28.07
C GLN A 79 15.56 -31.31 28.54
N PHE A 80 15.12 -30.59 29.58
CA PHE A 80 15.84 -29.44 30.08
C PHE A 80 17.12 -29.87 30.82
N PRO A 81 18.24 -29.15 30.68
CA PRO A 81 19.48 -29.47 31.39
C PRO A 81 19.33 -29.48 32.92
N LYS A 82 18.37 -28.70 33.44
CA LYS A 82 18.02 -28.59 34.85
C LYS A 82 16.53 -28.28 34.94
N ILE A 83 15.84 -28.93 35.88
CA ILE A 83 14.44 -28.62 36.18
C ILE A 83 14.39 -27.21 36.82
N PRO A 84 13.68 -26.25 36.21
CA PRO A 84 13.54 -24.90 36.74
C PRO A 84 12.85 -24.88 38.11
N ALA A 85 13.38 -24.10 39.05
CA ALA A 85 12.84 -24.04 40.42
C ALA A 85 11.82 -22.91 40.59
N THR A 86 11.84 -21.91 39.71
CA THR A 86 10.94 -20.77 39.73
C THR A 86 10.10 -20.71 38.45
N TYR A 87 8.94 -20.09 38.54
CA TYR A 87 8.06 -19.84 37.40
C TYR A 87 8.75 -19.03 36.30
N SER A 88 9.59 -18.06 36.69
CA SER A 88 10.36 -17.26 35.73
C SER A 88 11.39 -18.10 34.97
N GLU A 89 12.17 -18.95 35.66
CA GLU A 89 13.12 -19.86 35.02
C GLU A 89 12.40 -20.89 34.14
N MET A 90 11.22 -21.35 34.54
CA MET A 90 10.40 -22.29 33.77
C MET A 90 9.95 -21.65 32.45
N LEU A 91 9.37 -20.46 32.50
CA LEU A 91 9.00 -19.71 31.30
C LEU A 91 10.19 -19.44 30.39
N GLN A 92 11.36 -19.12 30.95
CA GLN A 92 12.57 -18.89 30.16
C GLN A 92 13.09 -20.17 29.50
N SER A 93 12.99 -21.31 30.17
CA SER A 93 13.38 -22.61 29.60
C SER A 93 12.47 -23.01 28.45
N PHE A 94 11.15 -22.83 28.60
CA PHE A 94 10.22 -22.99 27.49
C PHE A 94 10.44 -21.98 26.37
N GLU A 95 10.70 -20.71 26.68
CA GLU A 95 11.07 -19.72 25.68
C GLU A 95 12.31 -20.19 24.91
N ASN A 96 13.37 -20.64 25.58
CA ASN A 96 14.57 -21.14 24.92
C ASN A 96 14.35 -22.41 24.09
N HIS A 97 13.44 -23.28 24.52
CA HIS A 97 13.08 -24.49 23.80
C HIS A 97 12.20 -24.20 22.57
N PHE A 98 11.22 -23.32 22.71
CA PHE A 98 10.27 -22.94 21.67
C PHE A 98 10.70 -21.77 20.82
N ILE A 99 11.77 -21.06 21.18
CA ILE A 99 12.56 -20.29 20.23
C ILE A 99 12.74 -21.26 19.08
N PRO A 100 12.04 -21.08 17.95
CA PRO A 100 12.51 -21.73 16.76
C PRO A 100 13.96 -21.23 16.67
N ARG A 101 14.89 -21.99 16.11
CA ARG A 101 15.98 -21.30 15.43
C ARG A 101 15.29 -20.48 14.35
N ARG A 102 14.74 -19.31 14.72
CA ARG A 102 13.87 -18.49 13.92
C ARG A 102 14.80 -18.14 12.82
N ASN A 103 14.52 -18.71 11.66
CA ASN A 103 15.41 -18.54 10.55
C ASN A 103 15.20 -17.09 10.12
N VAL A 104 15.96 -16.18 10.74
CA VAL A 104 15.86 -14.75 10.50
C VAL A 104 16.04 -14.48 9.02
N ILE A 105 16.86 -15.29 8.32
CA ILE A 105 16.99 -15.23 6.87
C ILE A 105 15.69 -15.57 6.16
N PHE A 106 14.96 -16.59 6.59
CA PHE A 106 13.64 -16.93 6.04
C PHE A 106 12.59 -15.85 6.32
N GLU A 107 12.56 -15.27 7.52
CA GLU A 107 11.62 -14.19 7.86
C GLU A 107 11.94 -12.91 7.08
N ARG A 108 13.23 -12.56 6.95
CA ARG A 108 13.70 -11.48 6.07
C ARG A 108 13.38 -11.76 4.61
N PHE A 109 13.46 -13.01 4.16
CA PHE A 109 13.05 -13.40 2.82
C PHE A 109 11.55 -13.16 2.60
N LYS A 110 10.67 -13.55 3.54
CA LYS A 110 9.23 -13.25 3.46
C LYS A 110 8.98 -11.74 3.41
N PHE A 111 9.60 -10.99 4.30
CA PHE A 111 9.49 -9.53 4.35
C PHE A 111 9.94 -8.89 3.02
N ASN A 112 11.10 -9.29 2.51
CA ASN A 112 11.64 -8.73 1.27
C ASN A 112 10.89 -9.18 0.01
N SER A 113 10.21 -10.33 0.06
CA SER A 113 9.36 -10.81 -1.04
C SER A 113 7.96 -10.20 -1.02
N ARG A 114 7.61 -9.45 0.03
CA ARG A 114 6.27 -8.90 0.20
C ARG A 114 6.05 -7.70 -0.74
N ILE A 115 5.11 -7.87 -1.66
CA ILE A 115 4.55 -6.82 -2.54
C ILE A 115 3.04 -6.72 -2.35
N GLN A 116 2.46 -5.53 -2.50
CA GLN A 116 1.02 -5.30 -2.43
C GLN A 116 0.30 -6.17 -3.45
N GLN A 117 -0.66 -6.97 -2.99
CA GLN A 117 -1.40 -7.88 -3.86
C GLN A 117 -2.40 -7.11 -4.72
N PRO A 118 -2.79 -7.63 -5.90
CA PRO A 118 -3.82 -6.99 -6.73
C PRO A 118 -5.13 -6.78 -5.95
N GLY A 119 -5.57 -5.54 -5.85
CA GLY A 119 -6.80 -5.17 -5.12
C GLY A 119 -6.66 -5.14 -3.59
N GLU A 120 -5.48 -5.40 -3.04
CA GLU A 120 -5.22 -5.22 -1.61
C GLU A 120 -5.21 -3.74 -1.25
N ALA A 121 -5.94 -3.34 -0.19
CA ALA A 121 -5.88 -1.98 0.33
C ALA A 121 -4.51 -1.68 0.95
N ILE A 122 -4.03 -0.45 0.78
CA ILE A 122 -2.71 -0.03 1.24
C ILE A 122 -2.51 -0.22 2.75
N GLU A 123 -3.57 -0.05 3.55
CA GLU A 123 -3.56 -0.28 5.00
C GLU A 123 -3.20 -1.74 5.35
N HIS A 124 -3.76 -2.70 4.63
CA HIS A 124 -3.50 -4.12 4.85
C HIS A 124 -2.07 -4.50 4.47
N PHE A 125 -1.56 -3.92 3.38
CA PHE A 125 -0.18 -4.09 2.98
C PHE A 125 0.79 -3.57 4.06
N ILE A 126 0.58 -2.34 4.53
CA ILE A 126 1.41 -1.72 5.59
C ILE A 126 1.35 -2.55 6.88
N THR A 127 0.15 -2.95 7.31
CA THR A 127 -0.04 -3.79 8.51
C THR A 127 0.69 -5.13 8.39
N SER A 128 0.65 -5.75 7.21
CA SER A 128 1.38 -6.99 6.94
C SER A 128 2.89 -6.80 7.06
N LEU A 129 3.43 -5.69 6.54
CA LEU A 129 4.86 -5.38 6.62
C LEU A 129 5.33 -5.17 8.05
N HIS A 130 4.57 -4.43 8.86
CA HIS A 130 4.86 -4.30 10.30
C HIS A 130 4.88 -5.67 10.99
N SER A 131 3.88 -6.50 10.70
CA SER A 131 3.78 -7.84 11.28
C SER A 131 4.96 -8.73 10.90
N LEU A 132 5.39 -8.72 9.63
CA LEU A 132 6.55 -9.48 9.16
C LEU A 132 7.87 -8.97 9.77
N ALA A 133 8.00 -7.64 9.92
CA ALA A 133 9.21 -7.03 10.45
C ALA A 133 9.49 -7.39 11.93
N GLU A 134 8.47 -7.75 12.72
CA GLU A 134 8.65 -8.27 14.10
C GLU A 134 9.55 -9.51 14.17
N TYR A 135 9.61 -10.26 13.07
CA TYR A 135 10.32 -11.53 13.01
C TYR A 135 11.72 -11.45 12.37
N CYS A 136 12.15 -10.24 11.98
CA CYS A 136 13.32 -10.05 11.14
C CYS A 136 14.61 -9.61 11.87
N ASP A 137 14.56 -9.33 13.18
CA ASP A 137 15.67 -8.75 13.95
C ASP A 137 16.33 -7.56 13.24
N TYR A 138 15.52 -6.60 12.80
CA TYR A 138 16.02 -5.37 12.19
C TYR A 138 16.46 -4.31 13.21
N SER A 139 16.09 -4.48 14.48
CA SER A 139 16.48 -3.56 15.56
C SER A 139 16.16 -2.11 15.20
N THR A 140 17.16 -1.22 15.22
CA THR A 140 17.01 0.22 14.92
C THR A 140 16.64 0.51 13.47
N LEU A 141 16.93 -0.40 12.53
CA LEU A 141 16.63 -0.23 11.10
C LEU A 141 15.20 -0.60 10.72
N LYS A 142 14.39 -1.07 11.67
CA LYS A 142 13.05 -1.60 11.40
C LYS A 142 12.17 -0.60 10.65
N GLU A 143 12.15 0.66 11.06
CA GLU A 143 11.31 1.68 10.41
C GLU A 143 11.78 2.01 8.99
N GLU A 144 13.09 2.13 8.79
CA GLU A 144 13.69 2.40 7.48
C GLU A 144 13.41 1.26 6.49
N LEU A 145 13.55 0.01 6.93
CA LEU A 145 13.30 -1.14 6.07
C LEU A 145 11.82 -1.31 5.74
N ILE A 146 10.91 -0.99 6.67
CA ILE A 146 9.46 -0.95 6.38
C ILE A 146 9.17 0.15 5.36
N ARG A 147 9.73 1.36 5.53
CA ARG A 147 9.59 2.46 4.56
C ARG A 147 10.04 2.03 3.18
N ASP A 148 11.24 1.45 3.07
CA ASP A 148 11.82 1.03 1.80
C ASP A 148 10.98 -0.06 1.13
N ARG A 149 10.46 -1.02 1.92
CA ARG A 149 9.59 -2.08 1.42
C ARG A 149 8.22 -1.55 0.98
N ILE A 150 7.67 -0.54 1.65
CA ILE A 150 6.44 0.14 1.21
C ILE A 150 6.68 0.79 -0.15
N VAL A 151 7.76 1.56 -0.30
CA VAL A 151 8.08 2.28 -1.55
C VAL A 151 8.27 1.30 -2.71
N VAL A 152 9.04 0.22 -2.51
CA VAL A 152 9.34 -0.75 -3.57
C VAL A 152 8.15 -1.67 -3.86
N GLY A 153 7.38 -2.05 -2.84
CA GLY A 153 6.36 -3.09 -2.95
C GLY A 153 4.94 -2.61 -3.19
N MET A 154 4.66 -1.31 -3.15
CA MET A 154 3.31 -0.79 -3.42
C MET A 154 2.92 -0.91 -4.90
N SER A 155 1.62 -1.08 -5.16
CA SER A 155 1.11 -1.23 -6.53
C SER A 155 1.01 0.09 -7.30
N ASP A 156 0.91 1.23 -6.61
CA ASP A 156 0.89 2.54 -7.24
C ASP A 156 2.31 3.01 -7.61
N THR A 157 2.73 2.68 -8.83
CA THR A 157 4.06 3.00 -9.34
C THR A 157 4.33 4.50 -9.38
N LYS A 158 3.31 5.34 -9.62
CA LYS A 158 3.49 6.80 -9.69
C LYS A 158 3.80 7.39 -8.32
N THR A 159 3.11 6.90 -7.29
CA THR A 159 3.41 7.31 -5.92
C THR A 159 4.77 6.77 -5.48
N SER A 160 5.12 5.52 -5.83
CA SER A 160 6.46 4.97 -5.59
C SER A 160 7.57 5.84 -6.19
N GLU A 161 7.48 6.17 -7.48
CA GLU A 161 8.45 7.03 -8.19
C GLU A 161 8.59 8.41 -7.51
N ARG A 162 7.47 9.02 -7.12
CA ARG A 162 7.47 10.31 -6.42
C ARG A 162 8.15 10.24 -5.05
N LEU A 163 7.91 9.16 -4.30
CA LEU A 163 8.53 8.95 -2.98
C LEU A 163 10.05 8.75 -3.08
N GLN A 164 10.53 8.07 -4.14
CA GLN A 164 11.96 7.86 -4.37
C GLN A 164 12.75 9.16 -4.63
N LEU A 165 12.07 10.24 -5.04
CA LEU A 165 12.68 11.55 -5.23
C LEU A 165 12.88 12.33 -3.92
N GLN A 166 12.36 11.85 -2.80
CA GLN A 166 12.44 12.53 -1.50
C GLN A 166 13.69 12.08 -0.73
N GLY A 167 14.74 12.92 -0.70
CA GLY A 167 16.02 12.59 -0.06
C GLY A 167 16.00 12.38 1.46
N THR A 168 14.92 12.82 2.15
CA THR A 168 14.76 12.68 3.61
C THR A 168 13.42 12.03 3.97
N LEU A 169 12.97 11.05 3.18
CA LEU A 169 11.69 10.38 3.40
C LEU A 169 11.68 9.61 4.73
N THR A 170 10.72 9.93 5.60
CA THR A 170 10.45 9.18 6.82
C THR A 170 9.38 8.10 6.59
N LEU A 171 9.33 7.08 7.46
CA LEU A 171 8.26 6.08 7.42
C LEU A 171 6.87 6.73 7.54
N LYS A 172 6.74 7.71 8.45
CA LYS A 172 5.49 8.43 8.67
C LYS A 172 5.01 9.14 7.40
N ASP A 173 5.89 9.89 6.74
CA ASP A 173 5.54 10.63 5.53
C ASP A 173 5.20 9.67 4.37
N CYS A 174 5.92 8.56 4.26
CA CYS A 174 5.66 7.49 3.30
C CYS A 174 4.24 6.91 3.47
N ILE A 175 3.86 6.56 4.70
CA ILE A 175 2.53 6.03 5.03
C ILE A 175 1.43 7.05 4.69
N ILE A 176 1.61 8.31 5.07
CA ILE A 176 0.62 9.38 4.79
C ILE A 176 0.44 9.54 3.28
N ALA A 177 1.53 9.65 2.53
CA ALA A 177 1.50 9.82 1.09
C ALA A 177 0.84 8.64 0.37
N ALA A 178 1.12 7.40 0.80
CA ALA A 178 0.52 6.19 0.22
C ALA A 178 -1.00 6.13 0.47
N LYS A 179 -1.45 6.42 1.70
CA LYS A 179 -2.88 6.47 2.04
C LYS A 179 -3.63 7.58 1.29
N GLN A 180 -3.02 8.77 1.18
CA GLN A 180 -3.60 9.89 0.44
C GLN A 180 -3.74 9.58 -1.05
N ALA A 181 -2.74 8.93 -1.66
CA ALA A 181 -2.80 8.52 -3.06
C ALA A 181 -3.94 7.52 -3.32
N GLU A 182 -4.11 6.52 -2.45
CA GLU A 182 -5.22 5.56 -2.56
C GLU A 182 -6.58 6.25 -2.43
N MET A 183 -6.74 7.13 -1.43
CA MET A 183 -7.97 7.91 -1.23
C MET A 183 -8.31 8.76 -2.48
N GLN A 184 -7.32 9.47 -3.03
CA GLN A 184 -7.51 10.29 -4.23
C GLN A 184 -7.89 9.43 -5.44
N ALA A 185 -7.27 8.26 -5.60
CA ALA A 185 -7.57 7.33 -6.69
C ALA A 185 -9.02 6.82 -6.58
N ASN A 186 -9.47 6.48 -5.36
CA ASN A 186 -10.84 6.05 -5.09
C ASN A 186 -11.86 7.16 -5.38
N GLN A 187 -11.64 8.37 -4.86
CA GLN A 187 -12.50 9.54 -5.13
C GLN A 187 -12.57 9.84 -6.64
N THR A 188 -11.45 9.78 -7.35
CA THR A 188 -11.41 9.99 -8.80
C THR A 188 -12.20 8.90 -9.55
N ARG A 189 -12.16 7.65 -9.06
CA ARG A 189 -12.92 6.54 -9.63
C ARG A 189 -14.42 6.72 -9.40
N GLU A 190 -14.82 7.16 -8.21
CA GLU A 190 -16.22 7.48 -7.87
C GLU A 190 -16.76 8.58 -8.78
N LEU A 191 -16.07 9.73 -8.89
CA LEU A 191 -16.46 10.83 -9.78
C LEU A 191 -16.58 10.41 -11.26
N ARG A 192 -15.73 9.50 -11.72
CA ARG A 192 -15.80 8.96 -13.09
C ARG A 192 -16.97 8.00 -13.28
N ASN A 193 -17.33 7.25 -12.24
CA ASN A 193 -18.46 6.33 -12.28
C ASN A 193 -19.79 7.09 -12.19
N GLU A 194 -19.88 8.13 -11.38
CA GLU A 194 -21.04 9.03 -11.33
C GLU A 194 -21.30 9.73 -12.67
N ASN A 195 -20.25 10.22 -13.33
CA ASN A 195 -20.34 10.82 -14.67
C ASN A 195 -20.74 9.82 -15.78
N ARG A 196 -20.66 8.49 -15.54
CA ARG A 196 -21.16 7.48 -16.49
C ARG A 196 -22.66 7.20 -16.33
N TYR A 197 -23.26 7.57 -15.20
CA TYR A 197 -24.68 7.34 -14.93
C TYR A 197 -25.59 8.50 -15.36
N HIS A 198 -25.03 9.68 -15.67
CA HIS A 198 -25.77 10.83 -16.23
C HIS A 198 -25.39 11.14 -17.69
N PRO A 199 -25.95 10.47 -18.70
CA PRO A 199 -25.93 10.96 -20.07
C PRO A 199 -27.08 11.96 -20.30
N THR A 200 -27.04 13.15 -19.69
CA THR A 200 -27.89 14.30 -20.05
C THR A 200 -27.18 15.57 -19.54
N GLN A 201 -26.90 16.61 -20.33
CA GLN A 201 -27.88 17.37 -21.10
C GLN A 201 -27.13 18.15 -22.20
N GLU A 202 -27.63 18.11 -23.43
CA GLU A 202 -27.23 19.03 -24.49
C GLU A 202 -27.39 20.47 -23.98
N VAL A 203 -26.27 21.19 -23.82
CA VAL A 203 -26.33 22.65 -23.70
C VAL A 203 -26.67 23.18 -25.08
N ALA A 204 -27.96 23.43 -25.31
CA ALA A 204 -28.46 24.14 -26.46
C ALA A 204 -27.68 25.45 -26.62
N LYS A 205 -26.94 25.58 -27.73
CA LYS A 205 -26.30 26.85 -28.10
C LYS A 205 -27.39 27.89 -28.31
N VAL A 206 -27.55 28.80 -27.37
CA VAL A 206 -28.32 30.03 -27.57
C VAL A 206 -27.60 30.83 -28.65
N GLY A 207 -28.21 30.90 -29.83
CA GLY A 207 -27.72 31.70 -30.95
C GLY A 207 -27.80 33.18 -30.60
N VAL A 208 -26.65 33.77 -30.24
CA VAL A 208 -26.56 35.22 -30.10
C VAL A 208 -26.50 35.82 -31.50
N GLN A 209 -27.57 36.54 -31.84
CA GLN A 209 -27.72 37.24 -33.10
C GLN A 209 -26.64 38.31 -33.26
N ASN A 210 -26.09 38.31 -34.46
CA ASN A 210 -25.09 39.23 -34.97
C ASN A 210 -25.59 40.69 -34.86
N ARG A 211 -24.84 41.54 -34.15
CA ARG A 211 -24.96 43.00 -34.31
C ARG A 211 -23.61 43.56 -34.72
N GLU A 212 -23.59 44.04 -35.95
CA GLU A 212 -22.53 44.78 -36.62
C GLU A 212 -22.08 45.98 -35.79
N ARG A 213 -20.76 46.25 -35.77
CA ARG A 213 -20.17 47.59 -35.83
C ARG A 213 -18.64 47.54 -35.91
N GLY A 214 -18.11 48.23 -36.93
CA GLY A 214 -16.94 49.10 -36.78
C GLY A 214 -15.58 48.58 -37.20
N ASN A 215 -15.18 48.89 -38.44
CA ASN A 215 -13.79 48.95 -38.90
C ASN A 215 -12.95 49.90 -38.02
N VAL A 216 -11.75 49.48 -37.60
CA VAL A 216 -10.54 50.34 -37.62
C VAL A 216 -9.31 49.49 -37.89
N THR A 217 -8.57 49.90 -38.92
CA THR A 217 -7.27 49.43 -39.38
C THR A 217 -6.14 49.83 -38.42
N GLY A 218 -5.17 48.94 -38.17
CA GLY A 218 -3.92 49.32 -37.50
C GLY A 218 -3.07 48.11 -37.13
N SER A 219 -1.82 48.11 -37.57
CA SER A 219 -0.95 46.97 -37.79
C SER A 219 0.02 46.64 -36.64
N PHE A 220 0.55 45.40 -36.70
CA PHE A 220 1.78 44.89 -36.08
C PHE A 220 1.79 44.68 -34.55
N GLN A 221 1.81 43.41 -34.09
CA GLN A 221 3.02 42.63 -33.79
C GLN A 221 2.70 41.36 -32.97
N LYS A 222 3.42 40.27 -33.30
CA LYS A 222 3.77 39.09 -32.49
C LYS A 222 2.62 38.13 -32.13
N ALA A 223 2.51 37.00 -32.81
CA ALA A 223 3.31 35.77 -32.67
C ALA A 223 2.65 34.78 -31.70
N ASP A 224 2.47 33.57 -32.25
CA ASP A 224 2.27 32.29 -31.62
C ASP A 224 0.91 31.90 -31.04
N ASN A 225 0.56 30.65 -31.36
CA ASN A 225 -0.60 29.87 -30.97
C ASN A 225 -1.92 30.26 -31.64
N ILE A 226 -2.33 29.44 -32.63
CA ILE A 226 -3.62 28.72 -32.67
C ILE A 226 -3.63 27.90 -33.98
N ARG A 227 -3.17 26.65 -33.89
CA ARG A 227 -3.60 25.58 -34.81
C ARG A 227 -4.09 24.39 -34.01
N ARG A 228 -5.16 24.63 -33.25
CA ARG A 228 -6.13 23.61 -32.88
C ARG A 228 -7.51 24.17 -33.18
N LYS A 229 -7.90 24.14 -34.46
CA LYS A 229 -9.32 24.19 -34.83
C LYS A 229 -9.76 22.77 -35.12
N ASN A 230 -10.52 22.24 -34.16
CA ASN A 230 -11.63 21.30 -34.30
C ASN A 230 -11.91 20.86 -35.75
N PHE A 231 -11.60 19.61 -36.07
CA PHE A 231 -12.33 18.86 -37.10
C PHE A 231 -13.23 17.87 -36.38
N GLN A 232 -14.50 18.22 -36.30
CA GLN A 232 -15.58 17.29 -36.03
C GLN A 232 -15.68 16.34 -37.24
N GLY A 233 -15.16 15.13 -37.06
CA GLY A 233 -15.97 13.92 -37.17
C GLY A 233 -16.27 13.26 -38.51
N ASP A 234 -16.26 13.93 -39.67
CA ASP A 234 -16.94 13.35 -40.85
C ASP A 234 -16.03 12.71 -41.90
N THR A 235 -14.71 12.87 -41.82
CA THR A 235 -13.79 12.32 -42.84
C THR A 235 -12.58 11.61 -42.27
N CYS A 236 -12.25 10.45 -42.85
CA CYS A 236 -11.06 9.65 -42.56
C CYS A 236 -9.77 10.43 -42.90
N MET A 237 -8.87 10.52 -41.92
CA MET A 237 -7.60 11.25 -42.03
C MET A 237 -6.59 10.64 -43.02
N PHE A 238 -6.85 9.44 -43.54
CA PHE A 238 -5.91 8.72 -44.42
C PHE A 238 -6.35 8.70 -45.89
N CYS A 239 -7.65 8.69 -46.17
CA CYS A 239 -8.14 8.74 -47.55
C CYS A 239 -8.98 9.99 -47.88
N GLY A 240 -9.48 10.70 -46.86
CA GLY A 240 -10.35 11.86 -47.03
C GLY A 240 -11.81 11.54 -47.37
N GLN A 241 -12.21 10.26 -47.37
CA GLN A 241 -13.62 9.83 -47.49
C GLN A 241 -14.31 9.86 -46.13
N GLN A 242 -15.59 9.47 -46.06
CA GLN A 242 -16.36 9.36 -44.81
C GLN A 242 -15.63 8.54 -43.74
N SER A 243 -15.87 8.85 -42.47
CA SER A 243 -15.21 8.22 -41.31
C SER A 243 -15.35 6.69 -41.33
N HIS A 244 -14.24 5.97 -41.13
CA HIS A 244 -14.19 4.50 -41.01
C HIS A 244 -12.95 4.06 -40.23
N SER A 245 -12.94 2.80 -39.79
CA SER A 245 -11.78 2.23 -39.09
C SER A 245 -10.57 2.12 -40.00
N ARG A 246 -9.35 2.25 -39.45
CA ARG A 246 -8.12 2.17 -40.25
C ARG A 246 -7.96 0.83 -40.98
N GLU A 247 -8.56 -0.23 -40.46
CA GLU A 247 -8.46 -1.59 -41.00
C GLU A 247 -9.14 -1.73 -42.36
N VAL A 248 -10.30 -1.10 -42.53
CA VAL A 248 -11.08 -1.08 -43.78
C VAL A 248 -10.72 0.08 -44.69
N CYS A 249 -9.75 0.91 -44.30
CA CYS A 249 -9.37 2.08 -45.06
C CYS A 249 -8.70 1.69 -46.40
N PRO A 250 -9.26 2.10 -47.57
CA PRO A 250 -8.66 1.80 -48.87
C PRO A 250 -7.24 2.35 -49.01
N ALA A 251 -6.94 3.45 -48.32
CA ALA A 251 -5.61 4.06 -48.36
C ALA A 251 -4.56 3.31 -47.53
N ARG A 252 -4.93 2.32 -46.69
CA ARG A 252 -4.02 1.65 -45.75
C ARG A 252 -2.79 1.03 -46.43
N ARG A 253 -2.96 0.41 -47.60
CA ARG A 253 -1.90 -0.19 -48.41
C ARG A 253 -1.69 0.51 -49.76
N SER A 254 -2.32 1.66 -49.94
CA SER A 254 -2.15 2.48 -51.16
C SER A 254 -0.91 3.35 -51.02
N GLN A 255 -0.17 3.50 -52.12
CA GLN A 255 0.93 4.46 -52.22
C GLN A 255 0.35 5.86 -52.52
N CYS A 256 0.83 6.88 -51.83
CA CYS A 256 0.43 8.26 -52.07
C CYS A 256 1.06 8.80 -53.35
N ASN A 257 0.25 9.32 -54.27
CA ASN A 257 0.75 9.88 -55.53
C ASN A 257 1.60 11.14 -55.36
N LYS A 258 1.49 11.87 -54.23
CA LYS A 258 2.26 13.09 -53.93
C LYS A 258 3.62 12.82 -53.28
N CYS A 259 3.68 11.96 -52.25
CA CYS A 259 4.92 11.75 -51.47
C CYS A 259 5.50 10.34 -51.58
N LYS A 260 4.87 9.47 -52.37
CA LYS A 260 5.27 8.08 -52.61
C LYS A 260 5.35 7.19 -51.35
N LYS A 261 4.87 7.65 -50.19
CA LYS A 261 4.73 6.85 -48.95
C LYS A 261 3.39 6.11 -48.92
N PHE A 262 3.35 4.97 -48.24
CA PHE A 262 2.13 4.16 -48.08
C PHE A 262 1.24 4.66 -46.95
N GLY A 263 -0.05 4.33 -47.02
CA GLY A 263 -0.98 4.49 -45.91
C GLY A 263 -1.85 5.75 -45.93
N HIS A 264 -1.77 6.55 -47.00
CA HIS A 264 -2.67 7.70 -47.22
C HIS A 264 -2.79 8.07 -48.70
N TRP A 265 -3.79 8.88 -49.05
CA TRP A 265 -3.98 9.42 -50.40
C TRP A 265 -3.48 10.85 -50.56
N ALA A 266 -3.29 11.25 -51.82
CA ALA A 266 -2.83 12.59 -52.19
C ALA A 266 -3.76 13.72 -51.70
N SER A 267 -5.06 13.43 -51.51
CA SER A 267 -6.07 14.36 -50.99
C SER A 267 -5.75 14.86 -49.58
N VAL A 268 -5.17 14.00 -48.73
CA VAL A 268 -4.85 14.28 -47.31
C VAL A 268 -3.35 14.31 -47.03
N CYS A 269 -2.53 14.30 -48.09
CA CYS A 269 -1.07 14.28 -47.96
C CYS A 269 -0.54 15.61 -47.42
N LEU A 270 0.15 15.54 -46.27
CA LEU A 270 0.76 16.70 -45.61
C LEU A 270 2.18 17.01 -46.09
N SER A 271 2.79 16.15 -46.91
CA SER A 271 4.19 16.28 -47.35
C SER A 271 4.45 17.41 -48.35
N GLY A 272 3.43 18.19 -48.73
CA GLY A 272 3.56 19.36 -49.61
C GLY A 272 3.95 20.67 -48.91
N LYS A 273 4.26 20.66 -47.61
CA LYS A 273 4.83 21.83 -46.90
C LYS A 273 6.19 21.47 -46.30
N GLY A 274 7.25 21.84 -47.03
CA GLY A 274 8.62 21.95 -46.53
C GLY A 274 9.36 20.62 -46.33
N GLN A 275 10.02 20.13 -47.38
CA GLN A 275 11.12 19.18 -47.19
C GLN A 275 12.38 19.94 -46.80
N ARG A 276 12.93 19.65 -45.62
CA ARG A 276 14.37 19.76 -45.38
C ARG A 276 14.92 18.33 -45.43
N GLU A 277 15.85 18.12 -46.34
CA GLU A 277 16.66 16.91 -46.43
C GLU A 277 17.46 16.77 -45.13
N ASN A 278 17.24 15.68 -44.39
CA ASN A 278 18.16 15.31 -43.31
C ASN A 278 19.31 14.52 -43.93
N LYS A 279 20.47 15.18 -44.08
CA LYS A 279 21.75 14.49 -44.21
C LYS A 279 22.00 13.72 -42.92
N VAL A 280 22.12 12.41 -43.03
CA VAL A 280 22.59 11.53 -41.97
C VAL A 280 24.10 11.71 -41.87
N SER A 281 24.57 12.30 -40.78
CA SER A 281 25.98 12.23 -40.39
C SER A 281 26.21 10.90 -39.69
N THR A 282 26.96 10.02 -40.33
CA THR A 282 27.55 8.84 -39.69
C THR A 282 28.54 9.31 -38.63
N VAL A 283 28.33 8.92 -37.38
CA VAL A 283 29.35 9.01 -36.33
C VAL A 283 30.12 7.70 -36.39
N GLU A 284 31.40 7.79 -36.76
CA GLU A 284 32.36 6.71 -36.63
C GLU A 284 32.52 6.38 -35.14
N ILE A 285 32.20 5.14 -34.78
CA ILE A 285 32.53 4.59 -33.46
C ILE A 285 33.91 3.97 -33.62
N ASP A 286 34.93 4.65 -33.11
CA ASP A 286 36.26 4.07 -32.99
C ASP A 286 36.21 2.84 -32.07
N ASN A 287 36.55 1.70 -32.66
CA ASN A 287 36.75 0.43 -31.98
C ASN A 287 37.89 0.57 -30.96
N PHE A 288 37.55 0.64 -29.67
CA PHE A 288 38.52 0.36 -28.61
C PHE A 288 38.71 -1.16 -28.51
N MET A 289 39.89 -1.61 -28.93
CA MET A 289 40.33 -2.99 -28.79
C MET A 289 40.39 -3.40 -27.31
N ILE A 290 39.71 -4.49 -26.99
CA ILE A 290 39.98 -5.29 -25.79
C ILE A 290 41.14 -6.22 -26.16
N ASN A 291 42.35 -5.89 -25.70
CA ASN A 291 43.42 -6.87 -25.64
C ASN A 291 43.25 -7.67 -24.34
N SER A 292 42.96 -8.95 -24.53
CA SER A 292 43.04 -10.01 -23.54
C SER A 292 44.50 -10.45 -23.38
N GLU A 293 45.07 -10.26 -22.19
CA GLU A 293 46.08 -11.12 -21.57
C GLU A 293 45.79 -11.21 -20.07
#